data_AF-A0A6L4ZJG4-F1
#
_entry.id   AF-A0A6L4ZJG4-F1
#
_cell.length_a   1.000
_cell.length_b   1.000
_cell.length_c   1.000
_cell.angle_alpha   90.00
_cell.angle_beta   90.00
_cell.angle_gamma   90.00
#
_symmetry.space_group_name_H-M   'P 1'
#
loop_
_entity.id
_entity.type
_entity.pdbx_description
1 polymer ?
#
loop_
_entity_poly.entity_id
_entity_poly.type
_entity_poly.pdbx_seq_one_letter_code
_entity_poly.pdbx_strand_id
1 'polypeptide(L)'
;MATTYRFPILVWEDLAGTFTARLVEYEHNVQLIYGGKVMFDGAERTPTAVGITKDDAIYKLKEYISWSYNEYPWQPMPDFLDAKVIFFRVELRPEYRREEKVFPVEPISLRLPCVYGRQEEGLLVCALPTIGVHFYYYDGKSLKDLVNHYVQERLKGITPRELSRYLPPKKVYLEEIVMPITYKRKQNKDNIKLPALSAVAQPVTERGSKRRFGRAWERDIEVADLIRRLSQEKA
;
A
#
# COMPACT_ATOMS: atom_id res chain seq x y z
N MET A 1 -17.57 -14.51 9.72
CA MET A 1 -16.48 -15.02 10.59
C MET A 1 -15.32 -14.06 10.46
N ALA A 2 -14.70 -13.66 11.58
CA ALA A 2 -13.53 -12.78 11.54
C ALA A 2 -12.29 -13.65 11.35
N THR A 3 -11.53 -13.42 10.29
CA THR A 3 -10.25 -14.10 10.06
C THR A 3 -9.16 -13.28 10.72
N THR A 4 -8.27 -13.93 11.46
CA THR A 4 -7.15 -13.28 12.13
C THR A 4 -5.94 -13.28 11.22
N TYR A 5 -5.42 -12.10 10.92
CA TYR A 5 -4.25 -11.93 10.06
C TYR A 5 -3.06 -11.42 10.88
N ARG A 6 -1.86 -11.73 10.38
CA ARG A 6 -0.58 -11.29 10.95
C ARG A 6 0.09 -10.36 9.96
N PHE A 7 0.53 -9.21 10.45
CA PHE A 7 1.18 -8.20 9.64
C PHE A 7 2.61 -8.01 10.15
N PRO A 8 3.64 -8.38 9.38
CA PRO A 8 5.01 -8.08 9.77
C PRO A 8 5.25 -6.57 9.69
N ILE A 9 5.80 -6.03 10.76
CA ILE A 9 6.14 -4.61 10.87
C ILE A 9 7.61 -4.44 11.26
N LEU A 10 8.23 -3.42 10.70
CA LEU A 10 9.56 -2.98 11.11
C LEU A 10 9.41 -1.76 12.00
N VAL A 11 9.94 -1.83 13.22
CA VAL A 11 9.97 -0.71 14.15
C VAL A 11 11.41 -0.30 14.39
N TRP A 12 11.74 0.98 14.27
CA TRP A 12 13.09 1.45 14.55
C TRP A 12 13.10 2.72 15.41
N GLU A 13 14.17 2.86 16.20
CA GLU A 13 14.46 4.02 17.04
C GLU A 13 15.34 4.99 16.27
N ASP A 14 14.85 6.21 16.04
CA ASP A 14 15.62 7.29 15.46
C ASP A 14 16.59 7.89 16.50
N LEU A 15 17.57 8.66 16.02
CA LEU A 15 18.54 9.33 16.91
C LEU A 15 17.90 10.33 17.90
N ALA A 16 16.72 10.83 17.58
CA ALA A 16 15.93 11.70 18.45
C ALA A 16 15.18 10.96 19.57
N GLY A 17 15.25 9.61 19.61
CA GLY A 17 14.52 8.79 20.58
C GLY A 17 13.05 8.55 20.23
N THR A 18 12.62 8.93 19.03
CA THR A 18 11.29 8.60 18.47
C THR A 18 11.31 7.22 17.85
N PHE A 19 10.15 6.54 17.88
CA PHE A 19 9.97 5.23 17.26
C PHE A 19 9.11 5.36 16.03
N THR A 20 9.58 4.81 14.92
CA THR A 20 8.82 4.72 13.67
C THR A 20 8.48 3.26 13.40
N ALA A 21 7.19 2.96 13.25
CA ALA A 21 6.68 1.65 12.88
C ALA A 21 6.17 1.71 11.43
N ARG A 22 6.62 0.79 10.58
CA ARG A 22 6.22 0.71 9.18
C ARG A 22 5.85 -0.72 8.82
N LEU A 23 4.79 -0.86 8.03
CA LEU A 23 4.40 -2.15 7.47
C LEU A 23 5.47 -2.64 6.48
N VAL A 24 5.86 -3.91 6.58
CA VAL A 24 6.89 -4.51 5.71
C VAL A 24 6.34 -4.72 4.31
N GLU A 25 5.11 -5.20 4.21
CA GLU A 25 4.42 -5.49 2.96
C GLU A 25 3.22 -4.56 2.82
N TYR A 26 3.17 -3.79 1.74
CA TYR A 26 1.96 -3.05 1.38
C TYR A 26 1.87 -2.89 -0.14
N GLU A 27 1.18 -3.82 -0.77
CA GLU A 27 0.75 -3.62 -2.14
C GLU A 27 -0.46 -2.67 -2.16
N HIS A 28 -0.20 -1.38 -2.36
CA HIS A 28 -1.25 -0.44 -2.73
C HIS A 28 -1.44 -0.40 -4.25
N ASN A 29 -1.88 -1.52 -4.81
CA ASN A 29 -2.31 -1.58 -6.22
C ASN A 29 -3.72 -1.00 -6.43
N VAL A 30 -4.20 -0.11 -5.56
CA VAL A 30 -5.45 0.61 -5.80
C VAL A 30 -5.14 1.81 -6.68
N GLN A 31 -5.15 1.59 -7.99
CA GLN A 31 -5.26 2.64 -8.98
C GLN A 31 -6.61 3.33 -8.78
N LEU A 32 -6.66 4.36 -7.93
CA LEU A 32 -7.86 5.16 -7.72
C LEU A 32 -8.14 5.96 -9.00
N ILE A 33 -8.93 5.38 -9.90
CA ILE A 33 -9.46 6.09 -11.06
C ILE A 33 -10.64 6.93 -10.56
N TYR A 34 -10.38 8.20 -10.22
CA TYR A 34 -11.42 9.22 -10.07
C TYR A 34 -11.31 10.22 -11.22
N GLY A 35 -12.32 10.27 -12.09
CA GLY A 35 -12.41 11.27 -13.16
C GLY A 35 -11.37 11.15 -14.28
N GLY A 36 -10.87 9.94 -14.59
CA GLY A 36 -9.96 9.70 -15.72
C GLY A 36 -8.54 10.25 -15.55
N LYS A 37 -8.21 10.80 -14.37
CA LYS A 37 -6.87 11.29 -14.06
C LYS A 37 -6.20 10.33 -13.10
N VAL A 38 -5.15 9.67 -13.58
CA VAL A 38 -4.29 8.82 -12.75
C VAL A 38 -3.48 9.75 -11.84
N MET A 39 -3.92 9.88 -10.58
CA MET A 39 -3.13 10.56 -9.54
C MET A 39 -2.08 9.58 -9.01
N PHE A 40 -1.03 9.33 -9.79
CA PHE A 40 0.23 8.83 -9.23
C PHE A 40 0.97 10.03 -8.64
N ASP A 41 0.76 10.32 -7.35
CA ASP A 41 1.82 10.96 -6.60
C ASP A 41 2.72 9.83 -6.08
N GLY A 42 3.88 9.67 -6.71
CA GLY A 42 4.78 8.50 -6.65
C GLY A 42 5.46 8.23 -5.30
N ALA A 43 4.75 8.47 -4.20
CA ALA A 43 5.08 7.92 -2.90
C ALA A 43 4.14 6.74 -2.65
N GLU A 44 4.63 5.52 -2.87
CA GLU A 44 4.07 4.31 -2.28
C GLU A 44 3.95 4.52 -0.77
N ARG A 45 2.80 5.03 -0.30
CA ARG A 45 2.56 5.32 1.11
C ARG A 45 2.22 4.03 1.81
N THR A 46 3.24 3.20 2.02
CA THR A 46 3.19 2.12 3.00
C THR A 46 2.79 2.71 4.36
N PRO A 47 1.82 2.10 5.06
CA PRO A 47 1.37 2.55 6.37
C PRO A 47 2.55 2.74 7.32
N THR A 48 2.69 3.95 7.84
CA THR A 48 3.77 4.33 8.75
C THR A 48 3.17 5.12 9.89
N ALA A 49 3.57 4.80 11.12
CA ALA A 49 3.18 5.54 12.31
C ALA A 49 4.42 5.89 13.13
N VAL A 50 4.35 7.03 13.82
CA VAL A 50 5.41 7.52 14.70
C VAL A 50 4.87 7.63 16.13
N GLY A 51 5.68 7.18 17.08
CA GLY A 51 5.35 7.20 18.51
C GLY A 51 6.53 7.61 19.37
N ILE A 52 6.23 7.99 20.61
CA ILE A 52 7.25 8.32 21.62
C ILE A 52 7.86 7.02 22.17
N THR A 53 7.06 5.96 22.22
CA THR A 53 7.49 4.61 22.61
C THR A 53 7.24 3.63 21.47
N LYS A 54 7.93 2.48 21.53
CA LYS A 54 7.71 1.36 20.61
C LYS A 54 6.23 0.98 20.52
N ASP A 55 5.59 0.80 21.68
CA ASP A 55 4.21 0.32 21.75
C ASP A 55 3.19 1.37 21.26
N ASP A 56 3.47 2.66 21.47
CA ASP A 56 2.64 3.76 20.94
C ASP A 56 2.67 3.80 19.40
N ALA A 57 3.85 3.62 18.80
CA ALA A 57 3.98 3.55 17.34
C ALA A 57 3.23 2.34 16.76
N ILE A 58 3.34 1.17 17.42
CA ILE A 58 2.62 -0.05 17.01
C ILE A 58 1.10 0.13 17.15
N TYR A 59 0.64 0.72 18.26
CA TYR A 59 -0.77 0.97 18.51
C TYR A 59 -1.38 1.87 17.42
N LYS A 60 -0.74 3.00 17.12
CA LYS A 60 -1.19 3.92 16.05
C LYS A 60 -1.20 3.26 14.67
N LEU A 61 -0.19 2.44 14.37
CA LEU A 61 -0.13 1.69 13.12
C LEU A 61 -1.30 0.68 13.03
N LYS A 62 -1.57 -0.04 14.12
CA LYS A 62 -2.71 -0.98 14.20
C LYS A 62 -4.06 -0.28 14.00
N GLU A 63 -4.23 0.89 14.61
CA GLU A 63 -5.43 1.71 14.45
C GLU A 63 -5.61 2.14 12.98
N TYR A 64 -4.54 2.61 12.34
CA TYR A 64 -4.55 2.98 10.93
C TYR A 64 -4.90 1.79 10.01
N ILE A 65 -4.29 0.62 10.23
CA ILE A 65 -4.57 -0.58 9.43
C ILE A 65 -6.03 -1.00 9.62
N SER A 66 -6.53 -0.98 10.85
CA SER A 66 -7.94 -1.29 11.13
C SER A 66 -8.90 -0.33 10.45
N TRP A 67 -8.61 0.96 10.49
CA TRP A 67 -9.36 1.97 9.75
C TRP A 67 -9.29 1.72 8.24
N SER A 68 -8.10 1.45 7.69
CA SER A 68 -7.87 1.21 6.25
C SER A 68 -8.71 0.05 5.72
N TYR A 69 -8.72 -1.10 6.39
CA TYR A 69 -9.54 -2.25 5.98
C TYR A 69 -11.05 -2.03 6.18
N ASN A 70 -11.45 -1.16 7.12
CA ASN A 70 -12.85 -0.78 7.28
C ASN A 70 -13.32 0.17 6.15
N GLU A 71 -12.47 1.10 5.71
CA GLU A 71 -12.79 2.03 4.65
C GLU A 71 -12.68 1.42 3.24
N TYR A 72 -11.66 0.58 3.05
CA TYR A 72 -11.34 -0.10 1.80
C TYR A 72 -11.35 -1.63 1.98
N PRO A 73 -12.54 -2.27 2.11
CA PRO A 73 -12.61 -3.71 2.31
C PRO A 73 -11.96 -4.53 1.21
N TRP A 74 -11.83 -4.01 -0.01
CA TRP A 74 -11.22 -4.70 -1.15
C TRP A 74 -9.69 -4.74 -1.15
N GLN A 75 -9.04 -4.23 -0.10
CA GLN A 75 -7.58 -4.33 0.03
C GLN A 75 -7.13 -5.80 0.10
N PRO A 76 -5.99 -6.14 -0.53
CA PRO A 76 -5.45 -7.49 -0.43
C PRO A 76 -5.09 -7.81 1.03
N MET A 77 -5.15 -9.10 1.35
CA MET A 77 -4.71 -9.60 2.66
C MET A 77 -3.19 -9.77 2.66
N PRO A 78 -2.54 -9.63 3.82
CA PRO A 78 -1.11 -9.89 3.92
C PRO A 78 -0.87 -11.39 3.67
N ASP A 79 0.13 -11.71 2.84
CA ASP A 79 0.54 -13.07 2.54
C ASP A 79 2.03 -13.33 2.88
N PHE A 80 2.68 -12.36 3.52
CA PHE A 80 4.06 -12.45 3.98
C PHE A 80 4.25 -13.40 5.18
N LEU A 81 4.89 -14.54 4.92
CA LEU A 81 5.26 -15.57 5.89
C LEU A 81 6.76 -15.53 6.21
N ASP A 82 7.12 -16.05 7.39
CA ASP A 82 8.50 -16.26 7.86
C ASP A 82 9.40 -15.00 7.82
N ALA A 83 8.87 -13.87 8.27
CA ALA A 83 9.60 -12.61 8.25
C ALA A 83 10.88 -12.65 9.11
N LYS A 84 12.01 -12.26 8.50
CA LYS A 84 13.32 -12.18 9.16
C LYS A 84 14.05 -10.92 8.73
N VAL A 85 14.75 -10.28 9.68
CA VAL A 85 15.59 -9.10 9.42
C VAL A 85 17.04 -9.51 9.17
N ILE A 86 17.61 -9.00 8.09
CA ILE A 86 19.05 -9.00 7.80
C ILE A 86 19.50 -7.57 7.56
N PHE A 87 20.75 -7.28 7.94
CA PHE A 87 21.38 -5.99 7.63
C PHE A 87 22.34 -6.14 6.45
N PHE A 88 22.16 -5.29 5.45
CA PHE A 88 23.10 -5.18 4.33
C PHE A 88 23.92 -3.90 4.44
N ARG A 89 25.22 -4.01 4.19
CA ARG A 89 26.11 -2.87 4.03
C ARG A 89 26.25 -2.56 2.54
N VAL A 90 25.84 -1.35 2.15
CA VAL A 90 25.87 -0.88 0.76
C VAL A 90 26.76 0.35 0.69
N GLU A 91 27.68 0.38 -0.27
CA GLU A 91 28.50 1.54 -0.56
C GLU A 91 27.82 2.39 -1.64
N LEU A 92 27.60 3.66 -1.32
CA LEU A 92 26.92 4.61 -2.19
C LEU A 92 27.83 5.79 -2.46
N ARG A 93 27.78 6.30 -3.68
CA ARG A 93 28.49 7.51 -4.07
C ARG A 93 27.47 8.63 -4.29
N PRO A 94 27.26 9.51 -3.30
CA PRO A 94 26.33 10.62 -3.47
C PRO A 94 26.88 11.64 -4.46
N GLU A 95 25.97 12.40 -5.05
CA GLU A 95 26.27 13.32 -6.13
C GLU A 95 25.64 14.69 -5.83
N TYR A 96 26.41 15.76 -6.01
CA TYR A 96 25.85 17.11 -6.07
C TYR A 96 25.59 17.48 -7.51
N ARG A 97 24.34 17.85 -7.82
CA ARG A 97 24.00 18.51 -9.08
C ARG A 97 23.98 20.01 -8.86
N ARG A 98 24.91 20.73 -9.50
CA ARG A 98 24.89 22.19 -9.56
C ARG A 98 24.87 22.58 -11.03
N GLU A 99 23.82 23.31 -11.42
CA GLU A 99 23.53 23.62 -12.83
C GLU A 99 23.40 22.31 -13.65
N GLU A 100 24.29 22.08 -14.62
CA GLU A 100 24.34 20.87 -15.47
C GLU A 100 25.46 19.89 -15.11
N LYS A 101 26.30 20.22 -14.13
CA LYS A 101 27.44 19.37 -13.75
C LYS A 101 27.11 18.52 -12.53
N VAL A 102 27.49 17.25 -12.64
CA VAL A 102 27.39 16.26 -11.56
C VAL A 102 28.76 16.14 -10.91
N PHE A 103 28.85 16.50 -9.63
CA PHE A 103 30.07 16.39 -8.84
C PHE A 103 29.95 15.18 -7.90
N PRO A 104 30.74 14.11 -8.13
CA PRO A 104 30.74 12.97 -7.24
C PRO A 104 31.44 13.33 -5.92
N VAL A 105 30.90 12.82 -4.81
CA VAL A 105 31.48 12.94 -3.48
C VAL A 105 32.17 11.61 -3.10
N GLU A 106 32.89 11.61 -1.98
CA GLU A 106 33.44 10.40 -1.37
C GLU A 106 32.34 9.36 -1.09
N PRO A 107 32.65 8.06 -1.24
CA PRO A 107 31.70 7.00 -1.00
C PRO A 107 31.33 6.88 0.48
N ILE A 108 30.04 6.66 0.76
CA ILE A 108 29.49 6.48 2.09
C ILE A 108 28.92 5.06 2.20
N SER A 109 29.31 4.33 3.25
CA SER A 109 28.73 3.04 3.58
C SER A 109 27.45 3.22 4.40
N LEU A 110 26.31 2.75 3.89
CA LEU A 110 25.06 2.66 4.64
C LEU A 110 24.76 1.24 5.07
N ARG A 111 24.23 1.08 6.29
CA ARG A 111 23.73 -0.20 6.81
C ARG A 111 22.21 -0.16 6.84
N LEU A 112 21.58 -0.93 5.95
CA LEU A 112 20.13 -0.94 5.78
C LEU A 112 19.53 -2.25 6.29
N PRO A 113 18.41 -2.20 7.05
CA PRO A 113 17.63 -3.39 7.34
C PRO A 113 16.81 -3.82 6.12
N CYS A 114 17.01 -5.05 5.64
CA CYS A 114 16.05 -5.76 4.76
C CYS A 114 15.29 -6.75 5.61
N VAL A 115 13.98 -6.80 5.40
CA VAL A 115 13.12 -7.88 5.87
C VAL A 115 12.90 -8.80 4.68
N TYR A 116 13.21 -10.08 4.83
CA TYR A 116 12.95 -11.07 3.81
C TYR A 116 12.00 -12.15 4.36
N GLY A 117 11.26 -12.78 3.46
CA GLY A 117 10.26 -13.77 3.78
C GLY A 117 9.80 -14.54 2.55
N ARG A 118 8.66 -15.20 2.68
CA ARG A 118 8.03 -16.00 1.64
C ARG A 118 6.56 -15.64 1.53
N GLN A 119 6.02 -15.59 0.32
CA GLN A 119 4.57 -15.56 0.13
C GLN A 119 3.97 -16.95 0.25
N GLU A 120 2.64 -17.00 0.44
CA GLU A 120 1.88 -18.25 0.41
C GLU A 120 2.08 -19.03 -0.90
N GLU A 121 2.29 -18.33 -2.02
CA GLU A 121 2.56 -18.92 -3.34
C GLU A 121 4.00 -19.45 -3.50
N GLY A 122 4.88 -19.24 -2.51
CA GLY A 122 6.26 -19.73 -2.50
C GLY A 122 7.30 -18.80 -3.12
N LEU A 123 6.89 -17.62 -3.61
CA LEU A 123 7.81 -16.54 -4.04
C LEU A 123 8.58 -15.98 -2.84
N LEU A 124 9.86 -15.66 -3.03
CA LEU A 124 10.63 -14.97 -2.01
C LEU A 124 10.44 -13.45 -2.15
N VAL A 125 10.30 -12.78 -1.02
CA VAL A 125 10.10 -11.33 -0.96
C VAL A 125 11.20 -10.73 -0.10
N CYS A 126 11.80 -9.62 -0.55
CA CYS A 126 12.55 -8.72 0.33
C CYS A 126 11.93 -7.34 0.25
N ALA A 127 11.75 -6.75 1.42
CA ALA A 127 11.38 -5.37 1.59
C ALA A 127 12.48 -4.65 2.36
N LEU A 128 12.75 -3.41 1.97
CA LEU A 128 13.61 -2.46 2.67
C LEU A 128 12.74 -1.29 3.13
N PRO A 129 12.07 -1.40 4.29
CA PRO A 129 11.11 -0.41 4.74
C PRO A 129 11.72 0.97 4.99
N THR A 130 13.03 1.09 5.23
CA THR A 130 13.66 2.41 5.44
C THR A 130 13.73 3.24 4.15
N ILE A 131 13.89 2.59 3.00
CA ILE A 131 13.96 3.26 1.68
C ILE A 131 12.66 3.11 0.87
N GLY A 132 11.74 2.26 1.33
CA GLY A 132 10.49 1.98 0.63
C GLY A 132 10.70 1.23 -0.67
N VAL A 133 11.60 0.24 -0.67
CA VAL A 133 11.82 -0.66 -1.81
C VAL A 133 11.29 -2.03 -1.43
N HIS A 134 10.58 -2.67 -2.35
CA HIS A 134 10.11 -4.05 -2.22
C HIS A 134 10.32 -4.75 -3.56
N PHE A 135 10.72 -6.02 -3.53
CA PHE A 135 10.87 -6.81 -4.74
C PHE A 135 10.72 -8.30 -4.48
N TYR A 136 10.31 -9.00 -5.52
CA TYR A 136 10.16 -10.44 -5.57
C TYR A 136 11.38 -11.08 -6.23
N TYR A 137 11.77 -12.26 -5.76
CA TYR A 137 12.90 -12.99 -6.32
C TYR A 137 12.75 -14.51 -6.16
N TYR A 138 13.50 -15.25 -6.97
CA TYR A 138 13.42 -16.72 -7.01
C TYR A 138 14.61 -17.40 -6.32
N ASP A 139 15.82 -16.84 -6.44
CA ASP A 139 17.04 -17.44 -5.91
C ASP A 139 17.53 -16.71 -4.64
N GLY A 140 17.68 -17.45 -3.55
CA GLY A 140 18.23 -16.93 -2.28
C GLY A 140 19.65 -16.38 -2.39
N LYS A 141 20.46 -16.87 -3.34
CA LYS A 141 21.86 -16.45 -3.48
C LYS A 141 22.00 -15.07 -4.11
N SER A 142 21.07 -14.67 -4.97
CA SER A 142 21.10 -13.36 -5.65
C SER A 142 20.56 -12.21 -4.80
N LEU A 143 20.00 -12.48 -3.61
CA LEU A 143 19.42 -11.46 -2.74
C LEU A 143 20.38 -10.28 -2.48
N LYS A 144 21.65 -10.57 -2.19
CA LYS A 144 22.65 -9.52 -1.90
C LYS A 144 22.87 -8.59 -3.09
N ASP A 145 22.96 -9.15 -4.30
CA ASP A 145 23.21 -8.39 -5.52
C ASP A 145 21.98 -7.58 -5.93
N LEU A 146 20.79 -8.16 -5.78
CA LEU A 146 19.51 -7.47 -6.00
C LEU A 146 19.33 -6.30 -5.03
N VAL A 147 19.58 -6.51 -3.73
CA VAL A 147 19.53 -5.43 -2.74
C VAL A 147 20.49 -4.29 -3.13
N ASN A 148 21.73 -4.61 -3.49
CA ASN A 148 22.68 -3.59 -3.92
C ASN A 148 22.19 -2.81 -5.15
N HIS A 149 21.68 -3.52 -6.17
CA HIS A 149 21.15 -2.90 -7.38
C HIS A 149 20.00 -1.94 -7.07
N TYR A 150 18.96 -2.40 -6.36
CA TYR A 150 17.80 -1.56 -6.07
C TYR A 150 18.11 -0.40 -5.13
N VAL A 151 19.00 -0.59 -4.15
CA VAL A 151 19.44 0.50 -3.26
C VAL A 151 20.21 1.55 -4.05
N GLN A 152 21.12 1.13 -4.94
CA GLN A 152 21.87 2.04 -5.80
C GLN A 152 20.97 2.79 -6.77
N GLU A 153 20.01 2.10 -7.39
CA GLU A 153 19.04 2.69 -8.31
C GLU A 153 18.17 3.73 -7.59
N ARG A 154 17.64 3.39 -6.40
CA ARG A 154 16.78 4.27 -5.63
C ARG A 154 17.51 5.49 -5.09
N LEU A 155 18.79 5.33 -4.73
CA LEU A 155 19.60 6.39 -4.11
C LEU A 155 20.55 7.09 -5.10
N LYS A 156 20.39 6.85 -6.40
CA LYS A 156 21.17 7.50 -7.46
C LYS A 156 20.83 8.98 -7.56
N GLY A 157 21.87 9.83 -7.66
CA GLY A 157 21.69 11.28 -7.83
C GLY A 157 21.18 12.01 -6.58
N ILE A 158 21.16 11.34 -5.43
CA ILE A 158 20.77 11.92 -4.14
C ILE A 158 21.95 12.71 -3.55
N THR A 159 21.65 13.89 -3.00
CA THR A 159 22.65 14.72 -2.33
C THR A 159 23.04 14.11 -0.98
N PRO A 160 24.27 14.32 -0.47
CA PRO A 160 24.66 13.87 0.87
C PRO A 160 23.69 14.30 1.98
N ARG A 161 23.07 15.48 1.86
CA ARG A 161 22.06 15.99 2.79
C ARG A 161 20.77 15.18 2.79
N GLU A 162 20.36 14.68 1.64
CA GLU A 162 19.18 13.81 1.54
C GLU A 162 19.54 12.38 1.96
N LEU A 163 20.76 11.93 1.65
CA LEU A 163 21.28 10.63 2.07
C LEU A 163 21.34 10.52 3.60
N SER A 164 21.57 11.62 4.31
CA SER A 164 21.61 11.64 5.78
C SER A 164 20.29 11.22 6.43
N ARG A 165 19.17 11.24 5.70
CA ARG A 165 17.86 10.76 6.19
C ARG A 165 17.77 9.23 6.26
N TYR A 166 18.64 8.53 5.53
CA TYR A 166 18.70 7.06 5.49
C TYR A 166 19.84 6.49 6.34
N LEU A 167 20.39 7.32 7.25
CA LEU A 167 21.40 6.84 8.19
C LEU A 167 20.83 5.70 9.04
N PRO A 168 21.69 4.75 9.44
CA PRO A 168 21.24 3.58 10.19
C PRO A 168 20.56 4.03 11.49
N PRO A 169 19.36 3.50 11.78
CA PRO A 169 18.69 3.78 13.04
C PRO A 169 19.46 3.18 14.21
N LYS A 170 19.20 3.67 15.42
CA LYS A 170 19.89 3.25 16.64
C LYS A 170 19.56 1.81 17.01
N LYS A 171 18.29 1.43 16.86
CA LYS A 171 17.78 0.07 17.09
C LYS A 171 16.70 -0.26 16.08
N VAL A 172 16.59 -1.54 15.72
CA VAL A 172 15.57 -2.06 14.82
C VAL A 172 14.97 -3.32 15.44
N TYR A 173 13.65 -3.41 15.37
CA TYR A 173 12.83 -4.49 15.88
C TYR A 173 11.92 -4.99 14.77
N LEU A 174 11.84 -6.30 14.60
CA LEU A 174 10.82 -6.95 13.79
C LEU A 174 9.72 -7.41 14.75
N GLU A 175 8.50 -6.94 14.51
CA GLU A 175 7.34 -7.27 15.32
C GLU A 175 6.19 -7.70 14.40
N GLU A 176 5.17 -8.34 14.96
CA GLU A 176 3.99 -8.75 14.22
C GLU A 176 2.73 -8.13 14.84
N ILE A 177 1.91 -7.47 14.00
CA ILE A 177 0.58 -7.03 14.42
C ILE A 177 -0.41 -8.14 14.09
N VAL A 178 -0.99 -8.73 15.14
CA VAL A 178 -2.08 -9.70 15.00
C VAL A 178 -3.41 -8.97 15.17
N MET A 179 -4.28 -9.04 14.17
CA MET A 179 -5.61 -8.44 14.26
C MET A 179 -6.69 -9.22 13.50
N PRO A 180 -7.90 -9.31 14.06
CA PRO A 180 -9.04 -9.84 13.35
C PRO A 180 -9.55 -8.81 12.34
N ILE A 181 -9.63 -9.18 11.06
CA ILE A 181 -10.26 -8.35 10.04
C ILE A 181 -11.67 -8.87 9.82
N THR A 182 -12.64 -8.00 10.08
CA THR A 182 -14.05 -8.27 9.79
C THR A 182 -14.44 -7.49 8.56
N TYR A 183 -14.73 -8.19 7.46
CA TYR A 183 -15.38 -7.58 6.32
C TYR A 183 -16.79 -7.15 6.71
N LYS A 184 -16.95 -5.90 7.13
CA LYS A 184 -18.27 -5.27 7.09
C LYS A 184 -18.53 -5.01 5.62
N ARG A 185 -19.29 -5.89 4.97
CA ARG A 185 -19.92 -5.58 3.69
C ARG A 185 -20.72 -4.31 3.96
N LYS A 186 -20.20 -3.14 3.56
CA LYS A 186 -20.96 -1.88 3.59
C LYS A 186 -22.26 -2.26 2.88
N GLN A 187 -23.36 -2.35 3.64
CA GLN A 187 -24.66 -2.55 3.04
C GLN A 187 -24.74 -1.47 1.99
N ASN A 188 -24.84 -1.89 0.72
CA ASN A 188 -24.87 -0.97 -0.39
C ASN A 188 -25.76 0.20 0.01
N LYS A 189 -25.23 1.42 -0.07
CA LYS A 189 -26.06 2.63 -0.07
C LYS A 189 -26.93 2.68 -1.34
N ASP A 190 -27.34 1.53 -1.89
CA ASP A 190 -28.28 1.39 -3.01
C ASP A 190 -29.72 1.62 -2.56
N ASN A 191 -29.94 1.89 -1.27
CA ASN A 191 -31.19 2.48 -0.79
C ASN A 191 -31.19 4.01 -0.89
N ILE A 192 -30.51 4.59 -1.88
CA ILE A 192 -30.91 5.92 -2.37
C ILE A 192 -32.25 5.71 -3.08
N LYS A 193 -33.33 5.80 -2.31
CA LYS A 193 -34.69 5.82 -2.86
C LYS A 193 -34.83 7.13 -3.63
N LEU A 194 -34.65 7.07 -4.94
CA LEU A 194 -35.02 8.16 -5.85
C LEU A 194 -36.52 8.01 -6.12
N PRO A 195 -37.40 8.83 -5.49
CA PRO A 195 -38.85 8.62 -5.57
C PRO A 195 -39.37 8.69 -7.01
N ALA A 196 -38.73 9.49 -7.86
CA ALA A 196 -39.04 9.55 -9.30
C ALA A 196 -38.75 8.23 -10.03
N LEU A 197 -37.66 7.55 -9.67
CA LEU A 197 -37.27 6.27 -10.28
C LEU A 197 -38.19 5.13 -9.83
N SER A 198 -38.68 5.14 -8.58
CA SER A 198 -39.70 4.19 -8.12
C SER A 198 -41.08 4.40 -8.75
N ALA A 199 -41.38 5.61 -9.23
CA ALA A 199 -42.65 5.91 -9.90
C ALA A 199 -42.67 5.45 -11.36
N VAL A 200 -41.52 5.44 -12.03
CA VAL A 200 -41.41 5.16 -13.47
C VAL A 200 -40.82 3.78 -13.76
N ALA A 201 -40.00 3.23 -12.86
CA ALA A 201 -39.34 1.94 -13.06
C ALA A 201 -39.77 0.91 -12.00
N GLN A 202 -40.06 -0.30 -12.47
CA GLN A 202 -40.29 -1.45 -11.60
C GLN A 202 -38.96 -2.15 -11.29
N PRO A 203 -38.63 -2.42 -10.01
CA PRO A 203 -37.38 -3.07 -9.65
C PRO A 203 -37.33 -4.50 -10.20
N VAL A 204 -36.30 -4.79 -11.01
CA VAL A 204 -36.07 -6.10 -11.65
C VAL A 204 -35.80 -7.22 -10.63
N THR A 205 -35.55 -6.86 -9.36
CA THR A 205 -35.22 -7.78 -8.26
C THR A 205 -36.43 -8.30 -7.49
N GLU A 206 -37.65 -7.82 -7.74
CA GLU A 206 -38.84 -8.43 -7.14
C GLU A 206 -38.98 -9.88 -7.58
N ARG A 207 -39.24 -10.78 -6.62
CA ARG A 207 -39.21 -12.24 -6.80
C ARG A 207 -40.18 -12.74 -7.89
N GLY A 208 -41.12 -11.91 -8.35
CA GLY A 208 -42.03 -12.18 -9.47
C GLY A 208 -41.51 -11.84 -10.87
N SER A 209 -40.56 -10.92 -11.03
CA SER A 209 -40.10 -10.43 -12.35
C SER A 209 -38.98 -11.25 -12.98
N LYS A 210 -38.29 -12.09 -12.21
CA LYS A 210 -37.18 -12.95 -12.69
C LYS A 210 -37.59 -13.95 -13.78
N ARG A 211 -38.88 -14.17 -14.03
CA ARG A 211 -39.37 -15.13 -15.03
C ARG A 211 -39.72 -14.50 -16.38
N ARG A 212 -39.88 -13.17 -16.49
CA ARG A 212 -40.37 -12.54 -17.73
C ARG A 212 -39.32 -11.73 -18.49
N PHE A 213 -38.26 -11.30 -17.84
CA PHE A 213 -37.21 -10.52 -18.50
C PHE A 213 -35.86 -11.21 -18.30
N GLY A 214 -35.30 -11.72 -19.39
CA GLY A 214 -33.91 -12.17 -19.43
C GLY A 214 -32.97 -11.02 -19.08
N ARG A 215 -31.78 -11.36 -18.58
CA ARG A 215 -30.68 -10.40 -18.33
C ARG A 215 -30.54 -9.47 -19.54
N ALA A 216 -30.73 -8.17 -19.34
CA ALA A 216 -30.41 -7.16 -20.34
C ALA A 216 -28.88 -7.02 -20.42
N TRP A 217 -28.28 -7.93 -21.18
CA TRP A 217 -26.89 -7.82 -21.63
C TRP A 217 -26.91 -7.00 -22.92
N GLU A 218 -25.96 -6.07 -23.10
CA GLU A 218 -25.80 -5.16 -24.28
C GLU A 218 -26.74 -3.94 -24.43
N ARG A 219 -27.55 -3.58 -23.43
CA ARG A 219 -28.41 -2.38 -23.49
C ARG A 219 -27.89 -1.15 -22.75
N ASP A 220 -26.60 -1.13 -22.42
CA ASP A 220 -26.00 -0.08 -21.60
C ASP A 220 -26.07 1.32 -22.25
N ILE A 221 -26.05 1.38 -23.59
CA ILE A 221 -26.16 2.63 -24.36
C ILE A 221 -27.55 3.25 -24.22
N GLU A 222 -28.59 2.43 -24.25
CA GLU A 222 -29.99 2.86 -24.16
C GLU A 222 -30.33 3.33 -22.74
N VAL A 223 -29.77 2.66 -21.73
CA VAL A 223 -29.87 3.07 -20.32
C VAL A 223 -29.15 4.40 -20.08
N ALA A 224 -27.95 4.57 -20.65
CA ALA A 224 -27.20 5.82 -20.54
C ALA A 224 -27.92 7.00 -21.20
N ASP A 225 -28.54 6.80 -22.37
CA ASP A 225 -29.30 7.87 -23.05
C ASP A 225 -30.58 8.26 -22.28
N LEU A 226 -31.27 7.28 -21.66
CA LEU A 226 -32.42 7.54 -20.81
C LEU A 226 -32.04 8.38 -19.57
N ILE A 227 -30.95 8.04 -18.90
CA ILE A 227 -30.42 8.80 -17.74
C ILE A 227 -30.07 10.24 -18.16
N ARG A 228 -29.51 10.42 -19.36
CA ARG A 228 -29.17 11.75 -19.89
C ARG A 228 -30.41 12.61 -20.13
N ARG A 229 -31.48 12.04 -20.70
CA ARG A 229 -32.73 12.77 -20.97
C ARG A 229 -33.45 13.16 -19.67
N LEU A 230 -33.55 12.23 -18.72
CA LEU A 230 -34.18 12.48 -17.42
C LEU A 230 -33.44 13.50 -16.56
N SER A 231 -32.12 13.65 -16.75
CA SER A 231 -31.34 14.67 -16.03
C SER A 231 -31.48 16.07 -16.62
N GLN A 232 -31.90 16.20 -17.88
CA GLN A 232 -32.10 17.48 -18.57
C GLN A 232 -33.54 18.02 -18.47
N GLU A 233 -34.53 17.15 -18.24
CA GLU A 233 -35.95 17.54 -18.10
C GLU A 233 -36.34 18.10 -16.73
N LYS A 234 -35.40 18.34 -15.82
CA LYS A 234 -35.65 19.13 -14.59
C LYS A 234 -35.37 20.61 -14.84
N ALA A 235 -36.33 21.28 -15.47
CA ALA A 235 -36.58 22.72 -15.39
C ALA A 235 -38.10 22.95 -15.32
#